data_AF-A0A3C0TZS2-F1
#
_entry.id   AF-A0A3C0TZS2-F1
#
_cell.length_a   1.000
_cell.length_b   1.000
_cell.length_c   1.000
_cell.angle_alpha   90.00
_cell.angle_beta   90.00
_cell.angle_gamma   90.00
#
_symmetry.space_group_name_H-M   'P 1'
#
loop_
_entity.id
_entity.type
_entity.pdbx_description
1 polymer ?
#
loop_
_entity_poly.entity_id
_entity_poly.type
_entity_poly.pdbx_seq_one_letter_code
_entity_poly.pdbx_strand_id
1 'polypeptide(L)'
;MLAFIGPLILIMIALSIWLYDTLEKWQMEQTKTSLAQTASNVQEIIYKTEELSDSLYINRAVRDTIAHSFKSPQEVYDRYIELDFLDDFLHSNTEIFAFRYYTENQTIYDNSYFVKSTPSIKTTAWYKNAQADAGKIRWQMLMDEVTRKRMFALTRGMFSKPDGKFLGVLVIYLDTNRITRLLIGHENETFISVNGRIEFSSMPLPDSRRPGIIQTAMSTKTMCTLPTQWNGEKTVAIMDGLYNSQHTFMLITQIVPKKEMLRTTMIGILICMLILLTGSVISLLTILLFSRHFQKRVNAINGEIARVGANNFELGPRPHGTDEFVEIYDALASASASIKKLIDEVYQHKIEQEQLLSRQNDIRFKMLASQINPH
;
A
#
# COMPACT_ATOMS: atom_id res chain seq x y z
N MET A 1 -37.04 11.27 3.95
CA MET A 1 -35.90 11.12 4.89
C MET A 1 -35.46 9.66 5.00
N LEU A 2 -36.25 8.75 5.59
CA LEU A 2 -35.89 7.32 5.75
C LEU A 2 -35.53 6.60 4.44
N ALA A 3 -36.28 6.84 3.36
CA ALA A 3 -36.00 6.25 2.04
C ALA A 3 -34.67 6.69 1.40
N PHE A 4 -34.09 7.81 1.85
CA PHE A 4 -32.80 8.32 1.36
C PHE A 4 -31.64 7.88 2.26
N ILE A 5 -31.88 7.85 3.57
CA ILE A 5 -30.87 7.51 4.58
C ILE A 5 -30.54 6.00 4.53
N GLY A 6 -31.53 5.13 4.33
CA GLY A 6 -31.33 3.67 4.30
C GLY A 6 -30.31 3.21 3.25
N PRO A 7 -30.51 3.53 1.95
CA PRO A 7 -29.55 3.17 0.90
C PRO A 7 -28.16 3.79 1.12
N LEU A 8 -28.10 5.03 1.62
CA LEU A 8 -26.84 5.72 1.89
C LEU A 8 -26.01 5.01 2.98
N ILE A 9 -26.64 4.61 4.09
CA ILE A 9 -25.97 3.85 5.15
C ILE A 9 -25.49 2.49 4.62
N LEU A 10 -26.31 1.82 3.79
CA LEU A 10 -25.93 0.54 3.21
C LEU A 10 -24.70 0.66 2.30
N ILE A 11 -24.67 1.68 1.43
CA ILE A 11 -23.51 1.99 0.57
C ILE A 11 -22.30 2.31 1.43
N MET A 12 -22.46 3.11 2.48
CA MET A 12 -21.38 3.51 3.39
C MET A 12 -20.74 2.30 4.09
N ILE A 13 -21.57 1.37 4.60
CA ILE A 13 -21.08 0.14 5.24
C ILE A 13 -20.38 -0.75 4.21
N ALA A 14 -21.01 -0.99 3.05
CA ALA A 14 -20.44 -1.83 2.01
C ALA A 14 -19.09 -1.32 1.50
N LEU A 15 -19.00 0.00 1.25
CA LEU A 15 -17.78 0.64 0.78
C LEU A 15 -16.69 0.63 1.87
N SER A 16 -17.06 0.79 3.14
CA SER A 16 -16.10 0.70 4.25
C SER A 16 -15.50 -0.70 4.38
N ILE A 17 -16.32 -1.75 4.27
CA ILE A 17 -15.85 -3.15 4.30
C ILE A 17 -14.95 -3.44 3.09
N TRP A 18 -15.38 -3.02 1.90
CA TRP A 18 -14.60 -3.21 0.68
C TRP A 18 -13.26 -2.49 0.73
N LEU A 19 -13.24 -1.23 1.21
CA LEU A 19 -12.03 -0.43 1.34
C LEU A 19 -11.08 -1.04 2.38
N TYR A 20 -11.62 -1.51 3.50
CA TYR A 20 -10.84 -2.20 4.54
C TYR A 20 -10.11 -3.42 3.96
N ASP A 21 -10.83 -4.34 3.32
CA ASP A 21 -10.25 -5.56 2.73
C ASP A 21 -9.25 -5.24 1.60
N THR A 22 -9.54 -4.23 0.79
CA THR A 22 -8.67 -3.79 -0.31
C THR A 22 -7.37 -3.19 0.21
N LEU A 23 -7.44 -2.30 1.22
CA LEU A 23 -6.26 -1.68 1.81
C LEU A 23 -5.39 -2.68 2.56
N GLU A 24 -6.00 -3.60 3.31
CA GLU A 24 -5.27 -4.66 4.01
C GLU A 24 -4.50 -5.56 3.02
N LYS A 25 -5.16 -6.00 1.94
CA LYS A 25 -4.53 -6.79 0.88
C LYS A 25 -3.43 -6.02 0.17
N TRP A 26 -3.67 -4.76 -0.17
CA TRP A 26 -2.68 -3.91 -0.85
C TRP A 26 -1.43 -3.68 0.01
N GLN A 27 -1.60 -3.37 1.30
CA GLN A 27 -0.47 -3.23 2.24
C GLN A 27 0.34 -4.53 2.37
N MET A 28 -0.35 -5.67 2.47
CA MET A 28 0.29 -6.98 2.55
C MET A 28 1.13 -7.26 1.29
N GLU A 29 0.57 -6.98 0.11
CA GLU A 29 1.26 -7.21 -1.16
C GLU A 29 2.45 -6.26 -1.36
N GLN A 30 2.31 -5.00 -0.96
CA GLN A 30 3.40 -4.04 -0.95
C GLN A 30 4.54 -4.49 -0.02
N THR A 31 4.20 -5.00 1.16
CA THR A 31 5.18 -5.51 2.13
C THR A 31 5.92 -6.73 1.57
N LYS A 32 5.20 -7.69 0.98
CA LYS A 32 5.81 -8.84 0.28
C LYS A 32 6.73 -8.41 -0.85
N THR A 33 6.29 -7.49 -1.69
CA THR A 33 7.09 -6.98 -2.82
C THR A 33 8.37 -6.31 -2.33
N SER A 34 8.28 -5.46 -1.31
CA SER A 34 9.43 -4.79 -0.70
C SER A 34 10.41 -5.79 -0.06
N LEU A 35 9.88 -6.81 0.62
CA LEU A 35 10.68 -7.89 1.19
C LEU A 35 11.41 -8.69 0.11
N ALA A 36 10.71 -9.06 -0.97
CA ALA A 36 11.29 -9.79 -2.11
C ALA A 36 12.40 -8.98 -2.81
N GLN A 37 12.22 -7.67 -2.96
CA GLN A 37 13.25 -6.79 -3.50
C GLN A 37 14.49 -6.76 -2.59
N THR A 38 14.29 -6.65 -1.28
CA THR A 38 15.38 -6.71 -0.30
C THR A 38 16.07 -8.07 -0.32
N ALA A 39 15.30 -9.14 -0.46
CA ALA A 39 15.80 -10.50 -0.59
C ALA A 39 16.70 -10.65 -1.81
N SER A 40 16.26 -10.14 -2.96
CA SER A 40 17.02 -10.14 -4.21
C SER A 40 18.33 -9.35 -4.10
N ASN A 41 18.31 -8.18 -3.45
CA ASN A 41 19.53 -7.40 -3.22
C ASN A 41 20.54 -8.14 -2.33
N VAL A 42 20.08 -8.83 -1.27
CA VAL A 42 20.95 -9.63 -0.39
C VAL A 42 21.49 -10.86 -1.13
N GLN A 43 20.65 -11.51 -1.94
CA GLN A 43 21.04 -12.62 -2.81
C GLN A 43 22.14 -12.21 -3.79
N GLU A 44 22.03 -11.03 -4.40
CA GLU A 44 23.05 -10.51 -5.30
C GLU A 44 24.41 -10.37 -4.59
N ILE A 45 24.43 -9.83 -3.36
CA ILE A 45 25.65 -9.74 -2.54
C ILE A 45 26.24 -11.14 -2.29
N ILE A 46 25.40 -12.10 -1.91
CA ILE A 46 25.82 -13.48 -1.65
C ILE A 46 26.44 -14.09 -2.91
N TYR A 47 25.75 -14.04 -4.05
CA TYR A 47 26.21 -14.66 -5.29
C TYR A 47 27.48 -14.02 -5.84
N LYS A 48 27.61 -12.68 -5.80
CA LYS A 48 28.86 -11.99 -6.18
C LYS A 48 30.04 -12.44 -5.31
N THR A 49 29.79 -12.69 -4.03
CA THR A 49 30.83 -13.19 -3.13
C THR A 49 31.22 -14.63 -3.45
N GLU A 50 30.27 -15.47 -3.85
CA GLU A 50 30.56 -16.84 -4.31
C GLU A 50 31.36 -16.83 -5.62
N GLU A 51 31.02 -15.94 -6.57
CA GLU A 51 31.77 -15.75 -7.81
C GLU A 51 33.22 -15.28 -7.55
N LEU A 52 33.41 -14.36 -6.59
CA LEU A 52 34.74 -13.99 -6.14
C LEU A 52 35.46 -15.18 -5.51
N SER A 53 34.76 -15.97 -4.67
CA SER A 53 35.33 -17.17 -4.06
C SER A 53 35.81 -18.16 -5.11
N ASP A 54 35.04 -18.39 -6.17
CA ASP A 54 35.45 -19.22 -7.30
C ASP A 54 36.69 -18.67 -8.00
N SER A 55 36.73 -17.36 -8.27
CA SER A 55 37.87 -16.70 -8.91
C SER A 55 39.15 -16.83 -8.06
N LEU A 56 39.04 -16.55 -6.76
CA LEU A 56 40.12 -16.65 -5.78
C LEU A 56 40.56 -18.11 -5.53
N TYR A 57 39.65 -19.07 -5.59
CA TYR A 57 39.93 -20.50 -5.45
C TYR A 57 40.64 -21.08 -6.68
N ILE A 58 40.25 -20.63 -7.87
CA ILE A 58 40.81 -21.13 -9.13
C ILE A 58 42.16 -20.48 -9.47
N ASN A 59 42.43 -19.27 -8.96
CA ASN A 59 43.65 -18.50 -9.22
C ASN A 59 44.91 -19.35 -9.00
N ARG A 60 45.72 -19.49 -10.05
CA ARG A 60 46.92 -20.32 -10.04
C ARG A 60 48.04 -19.71 -9.19
N ALA A 61 48.29 -18.40 -9.33
CA ALA A 61 49.35 -17.71 -8.59
C ALA A 61 49.14 -17.83 -7.07
N VAL A 62 47.90 -17.68 -6.59
CA VAL A 62 47.56 -17.90 -5.18
C VAL A 62 47.80 -19.33 -4.75
N ARG A 63 47.27 -20.32 -5.47
CA ARG A 63 47.45 -21.74 -5.10
C ARG A 63 48.91 -22.14 -5.07
N ASP A 64 49.67 -21.74 -6.08
CA ASP A 64 51.08 -22.05 -6.20
C ASP A 64 51.85 -21.41 -5.04
N THR A 65 51.49 -20.18 -4.65
CA THR A 65 52.05 -19.50 -3.46
C THR A 65 51.76 -20.27 -2.17
N ILE A 66 50.51 -20.70 -1.96
CA ILE A 66 50.12 -21.45 -0.76
C ILE A 66 50.83 -22.81 -0.71
N ALA A 67 51.02 -23.47 -1.85
CA ALA A 67 51.68 -24.77 -1.95
C ALA A 67 53.22 -24.71 -1.93
N HIS A 68 53.81 -23.56 -2.26
CA HIS A 68 55.26 -23.40 -2.41
C HIS A 68 55.99 -23.31 -1.06
N SER A 69 57.07 -24.06 -0.90
CA SER A 69 57.91 -23.98 0.30
C SER A 69 59.01 -22.94 0.11
N PHE A 70 58.88 -21.79 0.77
CA PHE A 70 59.84 -20.70 0.70
C PHE A 70 61.09 -20.99 1.54
N LYS A 71 62.27 -20.59 1.03
CA LYS A 71 63.57 -20.82 1.68
C LYS A 71 64.13 -19.57 2.34
N SER A 72 63.66 -18.39 1.96
CA SER A 72 64.12 -17.11 2.51
C SER A 72 63.00 -16.08 2.63
N PRO A 73 63.10 -15.10 3.55
CA PRO A 73 62.15 -14.00 3.64
C PRO A 73 62.03 -13.17 2.35
N GLN A 74 63.14 -12.99 1.61
CA GLN A 74 63.16 -12.27 0.35
C GLN A 74 62.25 -12.94 -0.68
N GLU A 75 62.32 -14.28 -0.79
CA GLU A 75 61.51 -15.06 -1.72
C GLU A 75 60.00 -14.93 -1.44
N VAL A 76 59.62 -14.83 -0.16
CA VAL A 76 58.22 -14.58 0.24
C VAL A 76 57.79 -13.18 -0.20
N TYR A 77 58.63 -12.18 0.02
CA TYR A 77 58.33 -10.80 -0.33
C TYR A 77 58.20 -10.60 -1.85
N ASP A 78 59.13 -11.15 -2.63
CA ASP A 78 59.10 -11.09 -4.09
C ASP A 78 57.81 -11.74 -4.62
N ARG A 79 57.39 -12.87 -4.05
CA ARG A 79 56.13 -13.52 -4.42
C ARG A 79 54.91 -12.70 -4.03
N TYR A 80 54.92 -11.99 -2.90
CA TYR A 80 53.80 -11.14 -2.52
C TYR A 80 53.63 -9.93 -3.43
N ILE A 81 54.72 -9.38 -3.98
CA ILE A 81 54.64 -8.32 -4.99
C ILE A 81 53.89 -8.81 -6.24
N GLU A 82 54.14 -10.06 -6.68
CA GLU A 82 53.41 -10.67 -7.81
C GLU A 82 51.91 -10.90 -7.55
N LEU A 83 51.45 -10.71 -6.31
CA LEU A 83 50.06 -10.87 -5.87
C LEU A 83 49.37 -9.53 -5.54
N ASP A 84 49.94 -8.40 -5.98
CA ASP A 84 49.35 -7.06 -5.80
C ASP A 84 47.91 -6.95 -6.33
N PHE A 85 47.56 -7.70 -7.38
CA PHE A 85 46.20 -7.78 -7.91
C PHE A 85 45.14 -8.20 -6.88
N LEU A 86 45.53 -8.82 -5.76
CA LEU A 86 44.61 -9.14 -4.67
C LEU A 86 44.01 -7.87 -4.04
N ASP A 87 44.77 -6.78 -4.01
CA ASP A 87 44.26 -5.46 -3.61
C ASP A 87 43.18 -5.00 -4.61
N ASP A 88 43.43 -5.11 -5.93
CA ASP A 88 42.43 -4.73 -6.95
C ASP A 88 41.14 -5.57 -6.86
N PHE A 89 41.27 -6.86 -6.54
CA PHE A 89 40.13 -7.75 -6.30
C PHE A 89 39.33 -7.29 -5.07
N LEU A 90 40.00 -6.88 -3.99
CA LEU A 90 39.30 -6.36 -2.82
C LEU A 90 38.61 -5.01 -3.12
N HIS A 91 39.31 -4.08 -3.76
CA HIS A 91 38.78 -2.73 -4.06
C HIS A 91 37.62 -2.75 -5.05
N SER A 92 37.61 -3.67 -6.01
CA SER A 92 36.51 -3.83 -6.98
C SER A 92 35.24 -4.43 -6.37
N ASN A 93 35.35 -5.09 -5.20
CA ASN A 93 34.24 -5.77 -4.54
C ASN A 93 33.85 -5.05 -3.23
N THR A 94 33.15 -3.93 -3.37
CA THR A 94 32.77 -3.05 -2.23
C THR A 94 31.88 -3.71 -1.17
N GLU A 95 31.27 -4.86 -1.46
CA GLU A 95 30.52 -5.66 -0.47
C GLU A 95 31.42 -6.44 0.49
N ILE A 96 32.70 -6.57 0.17
CA ILE A 96 33.65 -7.45 0.86
C ILE A 96 34.53 -6.60 1.76
N PHE A 97 34.58 -7.01 3.02
CA PHE A 97 35.41 -6.33 4.01
C PHE A 97 36.86 -6.79 3.91
N ALA A 98 37.09 -8.10 3.79
CA ALA A 98 38.41 -8.69 3.62
C ALA A 98 38.26 -10.14 3.14
N PHE A 99 39.29 -10.69 2.52
CA PHE A 99 39.45 -12.14 2.38
C PHE A 99 40.80 -12.58 2.92
N ARG A 100 40.85 -13.80 3.45
CA ARG A 100 42.04 -14.38 4.07
C ARG A 100 42.20 -15.84 3.64
N TYR A 101 43.43 -16.23 3.39
CA TYR A 101 43.88 -17.59 3.14
C TYR A 101 44.55 -18.12 4.39
N TYR A 102 43.83 -18.98 5.12
CA TYR A 102 44.37 -19.70 6.27
C TYR A 102 45.15 -20.92 5.78
N THR A 103 46.48 -20.82 5.74
CA THR A 103 47.36 -21.81 5.11
C THR A 103 48.06 -22.72 6.11
N GLU A 104 48.27 -23.99 5.74
CA GLU A 104 49.13 -24.90 6.51
C GLU A 104 50.62 -24.66 6.30
N ASN A 105 50.99 -23.85 5.31
CA ASN A 105 52.37 -23.55 4.96
C ASN A 105 53.03 -22.65 6.02
N GLN A 106 53.95 -23.23 6.80
CA GLN A 106 54.65 -22.53 7.87
C GLN A 106 55.77 -21.60 7.37
N THR A 107 56.16 -21.71 6.08
CA THR A 107 57.22 -20.87 5.48
C THR A 107 56.71 -19.49 5.05
N ILE A 108 55.39 -19.31 5.01
CA ILE A 108 54.72 -18.04 4.71
C ILE A 108 54.77 -17.10 5.93
N TYR A 109 54.89 -15.80 5.67
CA TYR A 109 54.74 -14.74 6.67
C TYR A 109 53.33 -14.17 6.66
N ASP A 110 52.75 -13.98 7.84
CA ASP A 110 51.39 -13.46 7.96
C ASP A 110 51.32 -12.03 7.41
N ASN A 111 50.26 -11.76 6.65
CA ASN A 111 49.96 -10.42 6.13
C ASN A 111 48.44 -10.22 6.02
N SER A 112 48.01 -9.22 5.26
CA SER A 112 46.59 -8.94 5.01
C SER A 112 45.86 -10.03 4.20
N TYR A 113 46.52 -11.00 3.59
CA TYR A 113 45.84 -12.01 2.78
C TYR A 113 46.16 -13.42 3.22
N PHE A 114 47.36 -13.69 3.70
CA PHE A 114 47.84 -14.99 4.12
C PHE A 114 48.00 -15.01 5.63
N VAL A 115 47.36 -16.00 6.27
CA VAL A 115 47.41 -16.20 7.71
C VAL A 115 47.79 -17.65 7.96
N LYS A 116 48.79 -17.90 8.81
CA LYS A 116 49.15 -19.25 9.21
C LYS A 116 48.05 -19.90 10.03
N SER A 117 47.66 -21.10 9.63
CA SER A 117 46.74 -21.95 10.38
C SER A 117 47.43 -22.45 11.65
N THR A 118 47.30 -21.70 12.74
CA THR A 118 47.81 -22.09 14.06
C THR A 118 47.07 -23.32 14.59
N PRO A 119 47.65 -24.09 15.53
CA PRO A 119 46.94 -25.20 16.17
C PRO A 119 45.58 -24.81 16.74
N SER A 120 45.47 -23.60 17.31
CA SER A 120 44.20 -23.07 17.81
C SER A 120 43.14 -22.95 16.71
N ILE A 121 43.49 -22.37 15.55
CA ILE A 121 42.59 -22.21 14.40
C ILE A 121 42.16 -23.57 13.86
N LYS A 122 43.09 -24.53 13.72
CA LYS A 122 42.78 -25.88 13.20
C LYS A 122 41.80 -26.66 14.07
N THR A 123 41.71 -26.35 15.36
CA THR A 123 40.76 -27.01 16.27
C THR A 123 39.34 -26.45 16.18
N THR A 124 39.15 -25.25 15.62
CA THR A 124 37.85 -24.59 15.51
C THR A 124 36.88 -25.37 14.61
N ALA A 125 35.59 -25.23 14.90
CA ALA A 125 34.54 -25.91 14.14
C ALA A 125 34.52 -25.46 12.66
N TRP A 126 34.71 -24.17 12.40
CA TRP A 126 34.64 -23.63 11.04
C TRP A 126 35.74 -24.17 10.13
N TYR A 127 36.97 -24.31 10.65
CA TYR A 127 38.11 -24.81 9.89
C TYR A 127 37.93 -26.30 9.57
N LYS A 128 37.54 -27.10 10.58
CA LYS A 128 37.25 -28.54 10.40
C LYS A 128 36.10 -28.78 9.42
N ASN A 129 35.04 -27.98 9.49
CA ASN A 129 33.93 -28.07 8.55
C ASN A 129 34.39 -27.73 7.13
N ALA A 130 35.15 -26.65 6.92
CA ALA A 130 35.65 -26.30 5.61
C ALA A 130 36.58 -27.37 5.01
N GLN A 131 37.38 -28.05 5.84
CA GLN A 131 38.20 -29.19 5.44
C GLN A 131 37.33 -30.40 5.05
N ALA A 132 36.27 -30.71 5.80
CA ALA A 132 35.37 -31.82 5.54
C ALA A 132 34.45 -31.60 4.33
N ASP A 133 34.07 -30.34 4.08
CA ASP A 133 33.16 -29.94 3.00
C ASP A 133 33.79 -30.05 1.59
N ALA A 134 35.08 -30.42 1.50
CA ALA A 134 35.79 -30.73 0.26
C ALA A 134 35.67 -29.65 -0.84
N GLY A 135 35.77 -28.38 -0.44
CA GLY A 135 35.73 -27.24 -1.35
C GLY A 135 34.33 -26.70 -1.64
N LYS A 136 33.29 -27.24 -1.00
CA LYS A 136 31.95 -26.62 -0.98
C LYS A 136 31.96 -25.37 -0.10
N ILE A 137 31.07 -24.45 -0.45
CA ILE A 137 30.88 -23.18 0.26
C ILE A 137 30.00 -23.39 1.49
N ARG A 138 30.39 -22.75 2.59
CA ARG A 138 29.59 -22.64 3.81
C ARG A 138 29.60 -21.19 4.29
N TRP A 139 28.42 -20.69 4.65
CA TRP A 139 28.25 -19.36 5.23
C TRP A 139 28.04 -19.45 6.73
N GLN A 140 28.78 -18.63 7.49
CA GLN A 140 28.73 -18.62 8.95
C GLN A 140 29.31 -17.33 9.51
N MET A 141 28.98 -17.03 10.77
CA MET A 141 29.60 -15.91 11.47
C MET A 141 30.94 -16.31 12.07
N LEU A 142 31.99 -15.56 11.74
CA LEU A 142 33.36 -15.82 12.17
C LEU A 142 33.99 -14.59 12.78
N MET A 143 34.93 -14.81 13.70
CA MET A 143 35.85 -13.77 14.15
C MET A 143 37.02 -13.70 13.17
N ASP A 144 37.31 -12.52 12.63
CA ASP A 144 38.56 -12.31 11.89
C ASP A 144 39.73 -12.24 12.87
N GLU A 145 40.77 -13.04 12.65
CA GLU A 145 41.95 -13.10 13.53
C GLU A 145 42.75 -11.78 13.50
N VAL A 146 42.70 -11.06 12.37
CA VAL A 146 43.43 -9.80 12.19
C VAL A 146 42.68 -8.64 12.82
N THR A 147 41.42 -8.42 12.45
CA THR A 147 40.65 -7.27 12.93
C THR A 147 39.90 -7.50 14.25
N ARG A 148 39.83 -8.76 14.73
CA ARG A 148 39.05 -9.16 15.92
C ARG A 148 37.58 -8.73 15.86
N LYS A 149 37.04 -8.63 14.64
CA LYS A 149 35.62 -8.34 14.39
C LYS A 149 34.87 -9.61 14.01
N ARG A 150 33.70 -9.81 14.62
CA ARG A 150 32.79 -10.90 14.26
C ARG A 150 31.97 -10.46 13.05
N MET A 151 32.15 -11.13 11.92
CA MET A 151 31.53 -10.79 10.64
C MET A 151 30.93 -12.03 10.00
N PHE A 152 29.98 -11.81 9.09
CA PHE A 152 29.43 -12.89 8.27
C PHE A 152 30.41 -13.23 7.17
N ALA A 153 30.71 -14.52 7.03
CA ALA A 153 31.79 -14.96 6.17
C ALA A 153 31.44 -16.23 5.40
N LEU A 154 31.95 -16.27 4.19
CA LEU A 154 32.04 -17.47 3.37
C LEU A 154 33.33 -18.22 3.75
N THR A 155 33.22 -19.53 3.97
CA THR A 155 34.38 -20.42 4.16
C THR A 155 34.40 -21.50 3.09
N ARG A 156 35.60 -21.77 2.57
CA ARG A 156 35.82 -22.81 1.56
C ARG A 156 37.18 -23.48 1.73
N GLY A 157 37.18 -24.81 1.85
CA GLY A 157 38.43 -25.58 1.89
C GLY A 157 39.18 -25.49 0.56
N MET A 158 40.50 -25.28 0.62
CA MET A 158 41.39 -25.22 -0.53
C MET A 158 42.17 -26.52 -0.67
N PHE A 159 42.14 -27.06 -1.89
CA PHE A 159 42.81 -28.31 -2.22
C PHE A 159 43.70 -28.13 -3.45
N SER A 160 44.85 -28.78 -3.41
CA SER A 160 45.79 -28.87 -4.50
C SER A 160 45.19 -29.74 -5.61
N LYS A 161 45.23 -29.26 -6.86
CA LYS A 161 44.66 -29.98 -8.02
C LYS A 161 45.38 -31.29 -8.36
N PRO A 162 46.73 -31.36 -8.34
CA PRO A 162 47.46 -32.58 -8.73
C PRO A 162 47.24 -33.79 -7.81
N ASP A 163 47.14 -33.57 -6.50
CA ASP A 163 47.21 -34.62 -5.46
C ASP A 163 46.04 -34.59 -4.47
N GLY A 164 45.12 -33.63 -4.61
CA GLY A 164 43.98 -33.48 -3.69
C GLY A 164 44.39 -33.07 -2.27
N LYS A 165 45.64 -32.65 -2.07
CA LYS A 165 46.15 -32.29 -0.75
C LYS A 165 45.46 -31.04 -0.24
N PHE A 166 45.03 -31.06 1.02
CA PHE A 166 44.48 -29.88 1.68
C PHE A 166 45.57 -28.82 1.88
N LEU A 167 45.32 -27.61 1.38
CA LEU A 167 46.26 -26.49 1.41
C LEU A 167 45.92 -25.47 2.50
N GLY A 168 44.63 -25.40 2.88
CA GLY A 168 44.14 -24.40 3.81
C GLY A 168 42.66 -24.07 3.61
N VAL A 169 42.22 -22.95 4.15
CA VAL A 169 40.83 -22.47 4.02
C VAL A 169 40.82 -21.03 3.52
N LEU A 170 40.08 -20.77 2.46
CA LEU A 170 39.71 -19.42 2.03
C LEU A 170 38.52 -18.95 2.86
N VAL A 171 38.65 -17.77 3.45
CA VAL A 171 37.59 -17.09 4.19
C VAL A 171 37.37 -15.71 3.57
N ILE A 172 36.13 -15.39 3.21
CA ILE A 172 35.74 -14.07 2.69
C ILE A 172 34.75 -13.45 3.66
N TYR A 173 35.11 -12.33 4.26
CA TYR A 173 34.31 -11.58 5.23
C TYR A 173 33.52 -10.48 4.52
N LEU A 174 32.22 -10.43 4.75
CA LEU A 174 31.34 -9.38 4.22
C LEU A 174 31.32 -8.14 5.11
N ASP A 175 31.11 -6.98 4.49
CA ASP A 175 30.70 -5.79 5.24
C ASP A 175 29.24 -5.96 5.72
N THR A 176 29.11 -6.41 6.96
CA THR A 176 27.82 -6.64 7.60
C THR A 176 26.98 -5.37 7.70
N ASN A 177 27.59 -4.18 7.68
CA ASN A 177 26.85 -2.92 7.75
C ASN A 177 25.96 -2.71 6.53
N ARG A 178 26.40 -3.17 5.34
CA ARG A 178 25.62 -3.02 4.11
C ARG A 178 24.35 -3.87 4.17
N ILE A 179 24.46 -5.12 4.62
CA ILE A 179 23.30 -5.99 4.85
C ILE A 179 22.38 -5.38 5.90
N THR A 180 22.92 -4.93 7.04
CA THR A 180 22.11 -4.31 8.10
C THR A 180 21.38 -3.05 7.62
N ARG A 181 22.00 -2.20 6.80
CA ARG A 181 21.35 -1.01 6.22
C ARG A 181 20.15 -1.36 5.34
N LEU A 182 20.22 -2.45 4.57
CA LEU A 182 19.09 -2.93 3.78
C LEU A 182 17.90 -3.35 4.66
N LEU A 183 18.16 -3.85 5.87
CA LEU A 183 17.11 -4.24 6.81
C LEU A 183 16.51 -3.04 7.55
N ILE A 184 17.33 -2.06 7.95
CA ILE A 184 16.88 -0.85 8.67
C ILE A 184 15.95 0.02 7.83
N GLY A 185 16.03 -0.05 6.49
CA GLY A 185 15.17 0.73 5.59
C GLY A 185 13.68 0.36 5.63
N HIS A 186 13.30 -0.72 6.33
CA HIS A 186 11.93 -1.17 6.46
C HIS A 186 11.21 -0.53 7.65
N GLU A 187 9.92 -0.21 7.50
CA GLU A 187 9.09 0.29 8.60
C GLU A 187 8.90 -0.75 9.71
N ASN A 188 8.74 -2.02 9.31
CA ASN A 188 8.54 -3.15 10.20
C ASN A 188 9.87 -3.82 10.57
N GLU A 189 9.91 -4.52 11.71
CA GLU A 189 11.08 -5.27 12.13
C GLU A 189 11.41 -6.37 11.10
N THR A 190 12.62 -6.32 10.54
CA THR A 190 13.08 -7.23 9.49
C THR A 190 14.42 -7.82 9.90
N PHE A 191 14.55 -9.14 9.79
CA PHE A 191 15.75 -9.85 10.18
C PHE A 191 16.09 -10.98 9.21
N ILE A 192 17.37 -11.37 9.20
CA ILE A 192 17.87 -12.52 8.45
C ILE A 192 18.32 -13.59 9.43
N SER A 193 17.81 -14.79 9.21
CA SER A 193 18.23 -15.98 9.92
C SER A 193 19.11 -16.87 9.05
N VAL A 194 20.14 -17.44 9.66
CA VAL A 194 21.08 -18.39 9.06
C VAL A 194 21.03 -19.67 9.89
N ASN A 195 20.67 -20.79 9.26
CA ASN A 195 20.54 -22.10 9.92
C ASN A 195 19.68 -22.06 11.21
N GLY A 196 18.55 -21.35 11.15
CA GLY A 196 17.61 -21.25 12.27
C GLY A 196 17.96 -20.22 13.35
N ARG A 197 19.05 -19.46 13.19
CA ARG A 197 19.47 -18.41 14.13
C ARG A 197 19.48 -17.04 13.48
N ILE A 198 18.92 -16.03 14.14
CA ILE A 198 18.96 -14.64 13.70
C ILE A 198 20.40 -14.12 13.84
N GLU A 199 20.99 -13.70 12.72
CA GLU A 199 22.34 -13.13 12.68
C GLU A 199 22.33 -11.65 12.24
N PHE A 200 21.32 -11.21 11.49
CA PHE A 200 21.10 -9.80 11.13
C PHE A 200 19.70 -9.36 11.50
N SER A 201 19.54 -8.13 11.96
CA SER A 201 18.23 -7.57 12.35
C SER A 201 18.23 -6.05 12.16
N SER A 202 17.07 -5.49 11.81
CA SER A 202 16.84 -4.04 11.78
C SER A 202 16.73 -3.44 13.19
N MET A 203 16.43 -4.28 14.20
CA MET A 203 16.37 -3.92 15.62
C MET A 203 17.44 -4.69 16.42
N PRO A 204 17.77 -4.27 17.67
CA PRO A 204 18.65 -5.04 18.54
C PRO A 204 18.24 -6.52 18.60
N LEU A 205 19.22 -7.42 18.49
CA LEU A 205 18.98 -8.86 18.40
C LEU A 205 18.23 -9.37 19.64
N PRO A 206 17.13 -10.15 19.48
CA PRO A 206 16.40 -10.71 20.60
C PRO A 206 17.22 -11.78 21.34
N ASP A 207 17.03 -11.92 22.66
CA ASP A 207 17.85 -12.78 23.54
C ASP A 207 17.90 -14.24 23.10
N SER A 208 16.76 -14.80 22.69
CA SER A 208 16.65 -16.21 22.27
C SER A 208 17.36 -16.50 20.94
N ARG A 209 17.50 -15.49 20.05
CA ARG A 209 18.01 -15.56 18.65
C ARG A 209 17.47 -16.72 17.78
N ARG A 210 16.57 -17.57 18.28
CA ARG A 210 16.01 -18.76 17.63
C ARG A 210 14.52 -18.87 17.89
N PRO A 211 13.71 -17.93 17.40
CA PRO A 211 12.27 -18.06 17.51
C PRO A 211 11.75 -19.28 16.75
N GLY A 212 10.78 -20.01 17.33
CA GLY A 212 10.24 -21.24 16.76
C GLY A 212 9.63 -21.06 15.35
N ILE A 213 9.22 -19.83 15.02
CA ILE A 213 8.64 -19.48 13.73
C ILE A 213 9.61 -19.72 12.55
N ILE A 214 10.91 -19.56 12.76
CA ILE A 214 11.93 -19.81 11.73
C ILE A 214 11.96 -21.30 11.39
N GLN A 215 11.80 -22.15 12.40
CA GLN A 215 11.85 -23.60 12.23
C GLN A 215 10.70 -24.13 11.37
N THR A 216 9.50 -23.53 11.51
CA THR A 216 8.35 -23.82 10.64
C THR A 216 8.64 -23.44 9.20
N ALA A 217 9.25 -22.27 8.96
CA ALA A 217 9.51 -21.77 7.62
C ALA A 217 10.67 -22.43 6.87
N MET A 218 11.64 -23.03 7.58
CA MET A 218 12.69 -23.84 6.95
C MET A 218 12.14 -25.03 6.14
N SER A 219 10.87 -25.43 6.35
CA SER A 219 10.21 -26.48 5.59
C SER A 219 9.64 -26.01 4.23
N THR A 220 9.52 -24.70 4.02
CA THR A 220 8.87 -24.10 2.84
C THR A 220 9.89 -23.37 1.96
N LYS A 221 9.97 -23.70 0.68
CA LYS A 221 10.89 -23.07 -0.31
C LYS A 221 10.38 -21.77 -0.91
N THR A 222 9.13 -21.41 -0.66
CA THR A 222 8.46 -20.25 -1.25
C THR A 222 8.11 -19.23 -0.19
N MET A 223 7.91 -17.97 -0.61
CA MET A 223 7.43 -16.93 0.28
C MET A 223 6.18 -17.39 1.03
N CYS A 224 6.19 -17.24 2.34
CA CYS A 224 5.11 -17.69 3.21
C CYS A 224 4.72 -16.61 4.21
N THR A 225 3.45 -16.66 4.62
CA THR A 225 2.87 -15.70 5.57
C THR A 225 2.26 -16.50 6.72
N LEU A 226 2.78 -16.28 7.93
CA LEU A 226 2.40 -17.04 9.11
C LEU A 226 1.90 -16.10 10.22
N PRO A 227 0.70 -16.31 10.77
CA PRO A 227 0.29 -15.61 11.99
C PRO A 227 1.20 -16.05 13.14
N THR A 228 1.70 -15.10 13.93
CA THR A 228 2.60 -15.38 15.03
C THR A 228 2.36 -14.44 16.21
N GLN A 229 3.04 -14.72 17.31
CA GLN A 229 3.20 -13.75 18.40
C GLN A 229 4.67 -13.35 18.46
N TRP A 230 4.91 -12.05 18.43
CA TRP A 230 6.25 -11.47 18.53
C TRP A 230 6.22 -10.37 19.59
N ASN A 231 7.15 -10.42 20.56
CA ASN A 231 7.20 -9.48 21.69
C ASN A 231 5.86 -9.32 22.45
N GLY A 232 5.07 -10.40 22.57
CA GLY A 232 3.77 -10.39 23.25
C GLY A 232 2.60 -9.85 22.42
N GLU A 233 2.83 -9.44 21.17
CA GLU A 233 1.79 -8.91 20.28
C GLU A 233 1.42 -9.89 19.16
N LYS A 234 0.15 -9.85 18.73
CA LYS A 234 -0.31 -10.61 17.56
C LYS A 234 0.23 -9.96 16.28
N THR A 235 1.12 -10.66 15.62
CA THR A 235 1.80 -10.19 14.41
C THR A 235 1.60 -11.18 13.27
N VAL A 236 1.98 -10.77 12.07
CA VAL A 236 2.07 -11.63 10.89
C VAL A 236 3.53 -11.61 10.45
N ALA A 237 4.14 -12.79 10.34
CA ALA A 237 5.47 -12.90 9.78
C ALA A 237 5.37 -13.20 8.28
N ILE A 238 6.04 -12.39 7.48
CA ILE A 238 6.25 -12.62 6.06
C ILE A 238 7.68 -13.08 5.90
N MET A 239 7.88 -14.20 5.21
CA MET A 239 9.18 -14.82 5.11
C MET A 239 9.49 -15.18 3.67
N ASP A 240 10.76 -15.02 3.29
CA ASP A 240 11.25 -15.38 1.97
C ASP A 240 12.61 -16.07 2.06
N GLY A 241 12.82 -17.03 1.16
CA GLY A 241 14.04 -17.82 1.08
C GLY A 241 15.15 -17.03 0.39
N LEU A 242 16.22 -16.74 1.11
CA LEU A 242 17.39 -16.05 0.53
C LEU A 242 18.32 -17.03 -0.16
N TYR A 243 18.68 -18.11 0.51
CA TYR A 243 19.72 -19.01 0.03
C TYR A 243 19.51 -20.40 0.60
N ASN A 244 19.78 -21.41 -0.23
CA ASN A 244 19.62 -22.79 0.16
C ASN A 244 20.71 -23.66 -0.47
N SER A 245 21.64 -24.13 0.36
CA SER A 245 22.64 -25.12 0.00
C SER A 245 22.62 -26.29 1.00
N GLN A 246 23.42 -27.33 0.73
CA GLN A 246 23.52 -28.50 1.63
C GLN A 246 23.92 -28.14 3.07
N HIS A 247 24.57 -26.99 3.28
CA HIS A 247 25.20 -26.63 4.55
C HIS A 247 24.70 -25.30 5.11
N THR A 248 24.00 -24.50 4.31
CA THR A 248 23.52 -23.17 4.70
C THR A 248 22.10 -22.95 4.18
N PHE A 249 21.20 -22.63 5.10
CA PHE A 249 19.88 -22.10 4.79
C PHE A 249 19.75 -20.67 5.34
N MET A 250 19.36 -19.73 4.48
CA MET A 250 19.12 -18.33 4.86
C MET A 250 17.69 -17.92 4.54
N LEU A 251 17.07 -17.23 5.49
CA LEU A 251 15.68 -16.76 5.39
C LEU A 251 15.63 -15.32 5.85
N ILE A 252 14.99 -14.46 5.05
CA ILE A 252 14.61 -13.11 5.48
C ILE A 252 13.19 -13.17 6.04
N THR A 253 12.95 -12.44 7.12
CA THR A 253 11.66 -12.41 7.81
C THR A 253 11.34 -10.99 8.20
N GLN A 254 10.11 -10.58 7.95
CA GLN A 254 9.56 -9.31 8.37
C GLN A 254 8.35 -9.55 9.26
N ILE A 255 8.33 -8.89 10.43
CA ILE A 255 7.28 -9.00 11.42
C ILE A 255 6.36 -7.78 11.31
N VAL A 256 5.14 -8.00 10.84
CA VAL A 256 4.14 -6.94 10.65
C VAL A 256 3.13 -6.96 11.82
N PRO A 257 3.06 -5.92 12.65
CA PRO A 257 2.05 -5.81 13.69
C PRO A 257 0.66 -5.62 13.09
N LYS A 258 -0.31 -6.49 13.48
CA LYS A 258 -1.70 -6.36 13.00
C LYS A 258 -2.30 -4.99 13.35
N LYS A 259 -1.95 -4.45 14.52
CA LYS A 259 -2.42 -3.13 14.99
C LYS A 259 -1.98 -1.99 14.07
N GLU A 260 -0.81 -2.08 13.45
CA GLU A 260 -0.26 -1.03 12.59
C GLU A 260 -0.93 -1.05 11.22
N MET A 261 -1.21 -2.23 10.68
CA MET A 261 -2.04 -2.39 9.48
C MET A 261 -3.43 -1.76 9.67
N LEU A 262 -4.03 -1.95 10.85
CA LEU A 262 -5.34 -1.38 11.18
C LEU A 262 -5.31 0.14 11.26
N ARG A 263 -4.24 0.76 11.79
CA ARG A 263 -4.20 2.21 12.02
C ARG A 263 -4.26 3.01 10.72
N THR A 264 -3.40 2.67 9.76
CA THR A 264 -3.35 3.37 8.46
C THR A 264 -4.65 3.16 7.68
N THR A 265 -5.21 1.95 7.74
CA THR A 265 -6.50 1.61 7.14
C THR A 265 -7.65 2.40 7.75
N MET A 266 -7.67 2.54 9.08
CA MET A 266 -8.70 3.31 9.81
C MET A 266 -8.70 4.79 9.43
N ILE A 267 -7.52 5.39 9.23
CA ILE A 267 -7.42 6.80 8.79
C ILE A 267 -8.02 6.95 7.38
N GLY A 268 -7.69 6.05 6.46
CA GLY A 268 -8.25 6.06 5.10
C GLY A 268 -9.78 5.94 5.10
N ILE A 269 -10.33 5.01 5.88
CA ILE A 269 -11.77 4.83 6.06
C ILE A 269 -12.41 6.10 6.65
N LEU A 270 -11.79 6.73 7.65
CA LEU A 270 -12.30 7.94 8.28
C LEU A 270 -12.38 9.12 7.30
N ILE A 271 -11.38 9.28 6.43
CA ILE A 271 -11.39 10.31 5.38
C ILE A 271 -12.52 10.04 4.37
N CYS A 272 -12.66 8.79 3.90
CA CYS A 272 -13.75 8.42 3.00
C CYS A 272 -15.13 8.66 3.62
N MET A 273 -15.30 8.31 4.90
CA MET A 273 -16.51 8.58 5.67
C MET A 273 -16.82 10.08 5.74
N LEU A 274 -15.80 10.92 6.00
CA LEU A 274 -15.96 12.38 6.04
C LEU A 274 -16.44 12.93 4.70
N ILE A 275 -15.86 12.47 3.59
CA ILE A 275 -16.23 12.91 2.23
C ILE A 275 -17.67 12.50 1.89
N LEU A 276 -18.06 11.27 2.23
CA LEU A 276 -19.44 10.80 2.01
C LEU A 276 -20.45 11.59 2.85
N LEU A 277 -20.10 11.88 4.11
CA LEU A 277 -20.97 12.64 5.01
C LEU A 277 -21.16 14.08 4.51
N THR A 278 -20.08 14.77 4.12
CA THR A 278 -20.18 16.14 3.59
C THR A 278 -20.99 16.19 2.30
N GLY A 279 -20.78 15.24 1.37
CA GLY A 279 -21.58 15.12 0.15
C GLY A 279 -23.06 14.90 0.45
N SER A 280 -23.38 14.05 1.43
CA SER A 280 -24.77 13.78 1.84
C SER A 280 -25.43 15.00 2.47
N VAL A 281 -24.71 15.76 3.31
CA VAL A 281 -25.20 17.02 3.89
C VAL A 281 -25.48 18.05 2.82
N ILE A 282 -24.58 18.22 1.84
CA ILE A 282 -24.77 19.16 0.73
C ILE A 282 -25.99 18.77 -0.10
N SER A 283 -26.16 17.49 -0.43
CA SER A 283 -27.32 16.97 -1.17
C SER A 283 -28.62 17.21 -0.42
N LEU A 284 -28.64 16.96 0.91
CA LEU A 284 -29.81 17.22 1.73
C LEU A 284 -30.17 18.71 1.76
N LEU A 285 -29.16 19.59 1.89
CA LEU A 285 -29.36 21.03 1.87
C LEU A 285 -29.95 21.50 0.53
N THR A 286 -29.43 21.05 -0.61
CA THR A 286 -29.98 21.42 -1.92
C THR A 286 -31.40 20.90 -2.12
N ILE A 287 -31.70 19.67 -1.72
CA ILE A 287 -33.07 19.12 -1.78
C ILE A 287 -34.03 19.96 -0.93
N LEU A 288 -33.64 20.35 0.29
CA LEU A 288 -34.48 21.16 1.17
C LEU A 288 -34.71 22.57 0.62
N LEU A 289 -33.68 23.20 0.06
CA LEU A 289 -33.79 24.52 -0.58
C LEU A 289 -34.70 24.47 -1.81
N PHE A 290 -34.50 23.47 -2.68
CA PHE A 290 -35.33 23.26 -3.87
C PHE A 290 -36.78 22.97 -3.49
N SER A 291 -37.01 22.05 -2.53
CA SER A 291 -38.35 21.70 -2.07
C SER A 291 -39.10 22.91 -1.48
N ARG A 292 -38.42 23.74 -0.68
CA ARG A 292 -39.01 24.99 -0.16
C ARG A 292 -39.31 26.00 -1.27
N HIS A 293 -38.41 26.14 -2.25
CA HIS A 293 -38.62 27.02 -3.39
C HIS A 293 -39.84 26.58 -4.21
N PHE A 294 -39.90 25.29 -4.54
CA PHE A 294 -40.98 24.68 -5.29
C PHE A 294 -42.32 24.81 -4.56
N GLN A 295 -42.36 24.47 -3.26
CA GLN A 295 -43.58 24.54 -2.46
C GLN A 295 -44.14 25.96 -2.35
N LYS A 296 -43.28 26.98 -2.23
CA LYS A 296 -43.71 28.38 -2.26
C LYS A 296 -44.42 28.74 -3.57
N ARG A 297 -43.86 28.34 -4.72
CA ARG A 297 -44.48 28.62 -6.02
C ARG A 297 -45.79 27.87 -6.23
N VAL A 298 -45.83 26.58 -5.85
CA VAL A 298 -47.05 25.77 -5.90
C VAL A 298 -48.16 26.40 -5.04
N ASN A 299 -47.85 26.78 -3.81
CA ASN A 299 -48.84 27.40 -2.91
C ASN A 299 -49.33 28.76 -3.42
N ALA A 300 -48.47 29.55 -4.05
CA ALA A 300 -48.87 30.83 -4.66
C ALA A 300 -49.91 30.61 -5.76
N ILE A 301 -49.67 29.68 -6.69
CA ILE A 301 -50.62 29.36 -7.76
C ILE A 301 -51.90 28.73 -7.21
N ASN A 302 -51.79 27.77 -6.29
CA ASN A 302 -52.97 27.17 -5.66
C ASN A 302 -53.84 28.22 -4.95
N GLY A 303 -53.22 29.25 -4.36
CA GLY A 303 -53.95 30.38 -3.78
C GLY A 303 -54.76 31.16 -4.81
N GLU A 304 -54.19 31.43 -5.98
CA GLU A 304 -54.88 32.11 -7.07
C GLU A 304 -55.97 31.25 -7.71
N ILE A 305 -55.74 29.94 -7.90
CA ILE A 305 -56.77 28.99 -8.34
C ILE A 305 -57.94 28.97 -7.36
N ALA A 306 -57.66 28.94 -6.05
CA ALA A 306 -58.70 28.96 -5.03
C ALA A 306 -59.52 30.27 -5.03
N ARG A 307 -58.90 31.41 -5.36
CA ARG A 307 -59.61 32.69 -5.52
C ARG A 307 -60.58 32.67 -6.70
N VAL A 308 -60.12 32.19 -7.86
CA VAL A 308 -60.98 32.01 -9.04
C VAL A 308 -62.14 31.06 -8.72
N GLY A 309 -61.87 29.95 -8.03
CA GLY A 309 -62.90 29.03 -7.56
C GLY A 309 -63.90 29.65 -6.57
N ALA A 310 -63.51 30.69 -5.84
CA ALA A 310 -64.36 31.47 -4.95
C ALA A 310 -65.09 32.65 -5.64
N ASN A 311 -65.20 32.62 -6.98
CA ASN A 311 -65.76 33.70 -7.82
C ASN A 311 -65.03 35.04 -7.76
N ASN A 312 -63.76 35.05 -7.33
CA ASN A 312 -62.91 36.23 -7.45
C ASN A 312 -61.94 36.09 -8.63
N PHE A 313 -62.26 36.77 -9.73
CA PHE A 313 -61.55 36.68 -11.01
C PHE A 313 -60.39 37.69 -11.15
N GLU A 314 -60.15 38.52 -10.14
CA GLU A 314 -59.02 39.46 -10.13
C GLU A 314 -57.77 38.77 -9.57
N LEU A 315 -56.92 38.33 -10.51
CA LEU A 315 -55.66 37.68 -10.19
C LEU A 315 -54.59 38.70 -9.77
N GLY A 316 -53.64 38.24 -8.97
CA GLY A 316 -52.49 39.04 -8.53
C GLY A 316 -51.50 39.46 -9.64
N PRO A 317 -50.34 40.03 -9.26
CA PRO A 317 -49.29 40.33 -10.22
C PRO A 317 -48.70 39.04 -10.81
N ARG A 318 -48.45 39.04 -12.13
CA ARG A 318 -47.85 37.91 -12.84
C ARG A 318 -46.49 37.53 -12.22
N PRO A 319 -46.26 36.25 -11.89
CA PRO A 319 -44.97 35.78 -11.39
C PRO A 319 -43.85 36.04 -12.42
N HIS A 320 -42.65 36.35 -11.95
CA HIS A 320 -41.50 36.55 -12.82
C HIS A 320 -40.90 35.20 -13.25
N GLY A 321 -40.60 35.06 -14.54
CA GLY A 321 -39.97 33.87 -15.10
C GLY A 321 -40.58 33.46 -16.45
N THR A 322 -40.09 32.35 -16.98
CA THR A 322 -40.59 31.69 -18.20
C THR A 322 -40.71 30.18 -17.97
N ASP A 323 -40.90 29.76 -16.72
CA ASP A 323 -41.04 28.36 -16.34
C ASP A 323 -42.51 27.90 -16.39
N GLU A 324 -42.74 26.61 -16.17
CA GLU A 324 -44.05 25.97 -16.26
C GLU A 324 -45.06 26.59 -15.29
N PHE A 325 -44.58 27.15 -14.18
CA PHE A 325 -45.42 27.87 -13.22
C PHE A 325 -45.99 29.17 -13.80
N VAL A 326 -45.23 29.88 -14.62
CA VAL A 326 -45.72 31.08 -15.31
C VAL A 326 -46.70 30.71 -16.42
N GLU A 327 -46.45 29.62 -17.15
CA GLU A 327 -47.39 29.13 -18.16
C GLU A 327 -48.74 28.74 -17.56
N ILE A 328 -48.74 28.02 -16.44
CA ILE A 328 -49.96 27.68 -15.69
C ILE A 328 -50.68 28.96 -15.21
N TYR A 329 -49.93 29.95 -14.73
CA TYR A 329 -50.49 31.23 -14.31
C TYR A 329 -51.16 31.98 -15.48
N ASP A 330 -50.50 32.05 -16.64
CA ASP A 330 -51.02 32.72 -17.81
C ASP A 330 -52.26 32.01 -18.37
N ALA A 331 -52.28 30.68 -18.34
CA ALA A 331 -53.46 29.88 -18.68
C ALA A 331 -54.63 30.16 -17.72
N LEU A 332 -54.37 30.23 -16.41
CA LEU A 332 -55.37 30.60 -15.41
C LEU A 332 -55.89 32.02 -15.62
N ALA A 333 -55.02 32.96 -15.97
CA ALA A 333 -55.39 34.34 -16.27
C ALA A 333 -56.29 34.46 -17.50
N SER A 334 -55.94 33.76 -18.58
CA SER A 334 -56.77 33.68 -19.78
C SER A 334 -58.16 33.07 -19.49
N ALA A 335 -58.21 32.00 -18.69
CA ALA A 335 -59.46 31.38 -18.26
C ALA A 335 -60.30 32.34 -17.41
N SER A 336 -59.68 33.02 -16.43
CA SER A 336 -60.36 34.00 -15.56
C SER A 336 -60.95 35.16 -16.37
N ALA A 337 -60.20 35.71 -17.33
CA ALA A 337 -60.67 36.78 -18.23
C ALA A 337 -61.83 36.32 -19.11
N SER A 338 -61.77 35.08 -19.62
CA SER A 338 -62.84 34.49 -20.43
C SER A 338 -64.12 34.30 -19.61
N ILE A 339 -64.01 33.84 -18.36
CA ILE A 339 -65.15 33.72 -17.44
C ILE A 339 -65.74 35.10 -17.14
N LYS A 340 -64.92 36.11 -16.85
CA LYS A 340 -65.40 37.49 -16.59
C LYS A 340 -66.17 38.05 -17.78
N LYS A 341 -65.64 37.89 -19.00
CA LYS A 341 -66.31 38.30 -20.24
C LYS A 341 -67.66 37.59 -20.41
N LEU A 342 -67.72 36.28 -20.14
CA LEU A 342 -68.96 35.51 -20.22
C LEU A 342 -70.00 36.00 -19.19
N ILE A 343 -69.58 36.32 -17.97
CA ILE A 343 -70.45 36.89 -16.92
C ILE A 343 -71.01 38.24 -17.38
N ASP A 344 -70.16 39.12 -17.93
CA ASP A 344 -70.57 40.43 -18.42
C ASP A 344 -71.57 40.31 -19.59
N GLU A 345 -71.32 39.42 -20.55
CA GLU A 345 -72.23 39.16 -21.68
C GLU A 345 -73.59 38.63 -21.22
N VAL A 346 -73.60 37.65 -20.31
CA VAL A 346 -74.84 37.10 -19.74
C VAL A 346 -75.60 38.16 -18.93
N TYR A 347 -74.87 39.00 -18.19
CA TYR A 347 -75.47 40.09 -17.41
C TYR A 347 -76.10 41.16 -18.31
N GLN A 348 -75.41 41.60 -19.36
CA GLN A 348 -75.94 42.54 -20.35
C GLN A 348 -77.18 41.99 -21.05
N HIS A 349 -77.12 40.75 -21.54
CA HIS A 349 -78.29 40.10 -22.14
C HIS A 349 -79.48 40.01 -21.19
N LYS A 350 -79.24 39.75 -19.89
CA LYS A 350 -80.30 39.72 -18.89
C LYS A 350 -80.93 41.10 -18.66
N ILE A 351 -80.13 42.16 -18.61
CA ILE A 351 -80.62 43.55 -18.51
C ILE A 351 -81.45 43.92 -19.74
N GLU A 352 -80.97 43.62 -20.95
CA GLU A 352 -81.71 43.89 -22.19
C GLU A 352 -83.06 43.16 -22.20
N GLN A 353 -83.08 41.91 -21.78
CA GLN A 353 -84.30 41.12 -21.69
C GLN A 353 -85.28 41.71 -20.67
N GLU A 354 -84.82 42.14 -19.50
CA GLU A 354 -85.65 42.83 -18.50
C GLU A 354 -86.17 44.17 -19.01
N GLN A 355 -85.36 44.94 -19.74
CA GLN A 355 -85.78 46.20 -20.36
C GLN A 355 -86.85 45.97 -21.46
N LEU A 356 -86.69 44.93 -22.29
CA LEU A 356 -87.69 44.55 -23.29
C LEU A 356 -89.02 44.14 -22.64
N LEU A 357 -88.96 43.34 -21.56
CA LEU A 357 -90.12 42.98 -20.75
C LEU A 357 -90.81 44.20 -20.14
N SER A 358 -90.03 45.13 -19.57
CA SER A 358 -90.54 46.39 -19.04
C SER A 358 -91.24 47.21 -20.12
N ARG A 359 -90.61 47.39 -21.30
CA ARG A 359 -91.23 48.09 -22.43
C ARG A 359 -92.52 47.42 -22.91
N GLN A 360 -92.57 46.09 -22.97
CA GLN A 360 -93.79 45.37 -23.32
C GLN A 360 -94.92 45.60 -22.31
N ASN A 361 -94.60 45.59 -21.01
CA ASN A 361 -95.57 45.91 -19.96
C ASN A 361 -96.06 47.36 -20.07
N ASP A 362 -95.17 48.30 -20.40
CA ASP A 362 -95.51 49.72 -20.58
C ASP A 362 -96.41 49.94 -21.81
N ILE A 363 -96.13 49.24 -22.92
CA ILE A 363 -96.99 49.21 -24.12
C ILE A 363 -98.36 48.61 -23.79
N ARG A 364 -98.41 47.49 -23.06
CA ARG A 364 -99.68 46.88 -22.61
C ARG A 364 -100.46 47.84 -21.72
N PHE A 365 -99.79 48.52 -20.78
CA PHE A 365 -100.40 49.52 -19.93
C PHE A 365 -100.97 50.69 -20.75
N LYS A 366 -100.21 51.23 -21.70
CA LYS A 366 -100.68 52.29 -22.63
C LYS A 366 -101.84 51.84 -23.50
N MET A 367 -101.85 50.60 -23.98
CA MET A 367 -103.00 50.03 -24.71
C MET A 367 -104.24 49.88 -23.82
N LEU A 368 -104.09 49.42 -22.58
CA LEU A 368 -105.18 49.35 -21.60
C LEU A 368 -105.70 50.75 -21.26
N ALA A 369 -104.81 51.74 -21.09
CA ALA A 369 -105.18 53.14 -20.86
C ALA A 369 -105.84 53.78 -22.10
N SER A 370 -105.42 53.45 -23.32
CA SER A 370 -106.05 53.97 -24.54
C SER A 370 -107.42 53.35 -24.80
N GLN A 371 -107.71 52.16 -24.28
CA GLN A 371 -109.06 51.60 -24.26
C GLN A 371 -110.01 52.32 -23.29
N ILE A 372 -109.49 53.17 -22.38
CA ILE A 372 -110.29 53.93 -21.41
C ILE A 372 -110.67 55.34 -21.94
N ASN A 373 -110.04 55.84 -23.02
CA ASN A 373 -110.35 57.18 -23.54
C ASN A 373 -110.39 57.24 -25.09
N PRO A 374 -111.57 57.06 -25.71
CA PRO A 374 -111.78 57.34 -27.13
C PRO A 374 -112.46 58.71 -27.28
N HIS A 375 -111.72 59.69 -27.78
CA HIS A 375 -112.31 60.91 -28.34
C HIS A 375 -111.66 61.24 -29.67
#